data_AF-A0A973PAV4-F1
#
_entry.id   AF-A0A973PAV4-F1
#
_cell.length_a   1.000
_cell.length_b   1.000
_cell.length_c   1.000
_cell.angle_alpha   90.00
_cell.angle_beta   90.00
_cell.angle_gamma   90.00
#
_symmetry.space_group_name_H-M   'P 1'
#
loop_
_entity.id
_entity.type
_entity.pdbx_description
1 polymer ?
#
loop_
_entity_poly.entity_id
_entity_poly.type
_entity_poly.pdbx_seq_one_letter_code
_entity_poly.pdbx_strand_id
1 'polypeptide(L)'
;MLVAEDERMLADSIAEGLRGEALAVDVAYDGEAALERLGVHDYDVLVLDRDLPGVHGDEVCRTVVEREWLVRVLMLTAAADVRSRVAGLSLGADDYLPKPFAFEELVARVHALGRRARRADPPMLERAGVRLDWAHRQVFRDGVYVPLARKEFGVLAELLRAQGAVVS
;
A
#
# COMPACT_ATOMS: atom_id res chain seq x y z
N MET A 1 -0.13 -1.17 -5.31
CA MET A 1 -1.19 -0.74 -4.36
C MET A 1 -2.40 -0.26 -5.14
N LEU A 2 -3.57 -0.27 -4.51
CA LEU A 2 -4.82 0.18 -5.11
C LEU A 2 -5.37 1.38 -4.33
N VAL A 3 -5.82 2.41 -5.05
CA VAL A 3 -6.62 3.51 -4.51
C VAL A 3 -8.04 3.35 -5.05
N ALA A 4 -9.02 3.24 -4.16
CA ALA A 4 -10.44 3.16 -4.50
C ALA A 4 -11.15 4.41 -3.93
N GLU A 5 -11.47 5.36 -4.80
CA GLU A 5 -12.01 6.68 -4.44
C GLU A 5 -12.84 7.21 -5.62
N ASP A 6 -14.09 7.61 -5.38
CA ASP A 6 -15.02 8.01 -6.44
C ASP A 6 -14.81 9.46 -6.89
N GLU A 7 -14.32 10.33 -6.00
CA GLU A 7 -13.88 11.66 -6.37
C GLU A 7 -12.60 11.58 -7.21
N ARG A 8 -12.75 11.50 -8.54
CA ARG A 8 -11.65 11.34 -9.51
C ARG A 8 -10.48 12.28 -9.28
N MET A 9 -10.76 13.56 -8.98
CA MET A 9 -9.70 14.55 -8.73
C MET A 9 -8.85 14.17 -7.51
N LEU A 10 -9.50 13.75 -6.42
CA LEU A 10 -8.82 13.29 -5.22
C LEU A 10 -8.08 11.97 -5.47
N ALA A 11 -8.75 10.99 -6.09
CA ALA A 11 -8.17 9.69 -6.44
C ALA A 11 -6.90 9.83 -7.27
N ASP A 12 -6.96 10.64 -8.34
CA ASP A 12 -5.84 10.87 -9.25
C ASP A 12 -4.72 11.66 -8.57
N SER A 13 -5.05 12.63 -7.70
CA SER A 13 -4.06 13.39 -6.92
C SER A 13 -3.33 12.51 -5.91
N ILE A 14 -4.05 11.63 -5.20
CA ILE A 14 -3.45 10.64 -4.28
C ILE A 14 -2.53 9.71 -5.09
N ALA A 15 -3.01 9.19 -6.22
CA ALA A 15 -2.24 8.27 -7.04
C ALA A 15 -0.98 8.93 -7.62
N GLU A 16 -1.06 10.17 -8.10
CA GLU A 16 0.09 10.93 -8.58
C GLU A 16 1.12 11.14 -7.48
N GLY A 17 0.70 11.61 -6.30
CA GLY A 17 1.60 11.82 -5.17
C GLY A 17 2.29 10.52 -4.72
N LEU A 18 1.54 9.41 -4.63
CA LEU A 18 2.10 8.11 -4.24
C LEU A 18 3.05 7.55 -5.31
N ARG A 19 2.76 7.75 -6.59
CA ARG A 19 3.70 7.42 -7.69
C ARG A 19 4.97 8.27 -7.60
N GLY A 20 4.87 9.53 -7.17
CA GLY A 20 6.02 10.38 -6.83
C GLY A 20 6.92 9.79 -5.73
N GLU A 21 6.33 9.04 -4.80
CA GLU A 21 7.05 8.26 -3.78
C GLU A 21 7.56 6.89 -4.28
N ALA A 22 7.57 6.67 -5.60
CA ALA A 22 7.99 5.44 -6.27
C ALA A 22 7.15 4.20 -5.91
N LEU A 23 5.87 4.40 -5.57
CA LEU A 23 4.90 3.32 -5.37
C LEU A 23 4.15 3.04 -6.67
N ALA A 24 3.94 1.77 -7.01
CA ALA A 24 3.08 1.37 -8.12
C ALA A 24 1.61 1.47 -7.69
N VAL A 25 0.83 2.32 -8.34
CA VAL A 25 -0.55 2.64 -7.94
C VAL A 25 -1.53 2.42 -9.07
N ASP A 26 -2.52 1.58 -8.83
CA ASP A 26 -3.73 1.46 -9.63
C ASP A 26 -4.88 2.25 -8.98
N VAL A 27 -5.86 2.65 -9.80
CA VAL A 27 -7.01 3.43 -9.35
C VAL A 27 -8.31 2.73 -9.76
N ALA A 28 -9.26 2.67 -8.83
CA ALA A 28 -10.65 2.33 -9.04
C ALA A 28 -11.53 3.49 -8.55
N TYR A 29 -12.63 3.74 -9.24
CA TYR A 29 -13.53 4.87 -8.94
C TYR A 29 -14.88 4.43 -8.35
N ASP A 30 -15.04 3.13 -8.08
CA ASP A 30 -16.21 2.54 -7.46
C ASP A 30 -15.82 1.19 -6.82
N GLY A 31 -16.69 0.65 -5.97
CA GLY A 31 -16.39 -0.57 -5.22
C GLY A 31 -16.38 -1.85 -6.08
N GLU A 32 -17.14 -1.90 -7.18
CA GLU A 32 -17.15 -3.07 -8.07
C GLU A 32 -15.81 -3.20 -8.79
N ALA A 33 -15.32 -2.09 -9.35
CA ALA A 33 -14.04 -1.97 -10.01
C ALA A 33 -12.86 -2.21 -9.05
N ALA A 34 -13.02 -1.87 -7.77
CA ALA A 34 -12.03 -2.20 -6.73
C ALA A 34 -11.99 -3.71 -6.46
N LEU A 35 -13.14 -4.36 -6.28
CA LEU A 35 -13.23 -5.80 -6.06
C LEU A 35 -12.75 -6.62 -7.26
N GLU A 36 -13.04 -6.18 -8.48
CA GLU A 36 -12.54 -6.82 -9.71
C GLU A 36 -11.00 -6.82 -9.71
N ARG A 37 -10.37 -5.65 -9.47
CA ARG A 37 -8.91 -5.54 -9.43
C ARG A 37 -8.28 -6.37 -8.32
N LEU A 38 -8.85 -6.31 -7.11
CA LEU A 38 -8.40 -7.12 -5.98
C LEU A 38 -8.50 -8.64 -6.25
N GLY A 39 -9.44 -9.05 -7.10
CA GLY A 39 -9.59 -10.46 -7.48
C GLY A 39 -8.59 -10.94 -8.54
N VAL A 40 -7.91 -10.03 -9.23
CA VAL A 40 -6.98 -10.35 -10.34
C VAL A 40 -5.53 -10.02 -9.99
N HIS A 41 -5.30 -9.10 -9.06
CA HIS A 41 -3.98 -8.61 -8.69
C HIS A 41 -3.73 -8.66 -7.18
N ASP A 42 -2.50 -9.02 -6.81
CA ASP A 42 -2.04 -8.92 -5.43
C ASP A 42 -1.57 -7.50 -5.12
N TYR A 43 -2.19 -6.88 -4.11
CA TYR A 43 -1.83 -5.55 -3.64
C TYR A 43 -1.32 -5.60 -2.20
N ASP A 44 -0.26 -4.83 -1.90
CA ASP A 44 0.22 -4.70 -0.52
C ASP A 44 -0.73 -3.85 0.36
N VAL A 45 -1.26 -2.78 -0.22
CA VAL A 45 -2.13 -1.80 0.46
C VAL A 45 -3.27 -1.39 -0.46
N LEU A 46 -4.46 -1.29 0.11
CA LEU A 46 -5.67 -0.70 -0.44
C LEU A 46 -5.97 0.58 0.34
N VAL A 47 -5.93 1.72 -0.32
CA VAL A 47 -6.49 2.98 0.18
C VAL A 47 -7.94 3.01 -0.29
N LEU A 48 -8.89 2.98 0.64
CA LEU A 48 -10.30 2.74 0.37
C LEU A 48 -11.13 3.90 0.89
N ASP A 49 -11.84 4.61 0.01
CA ASP A 49 -12.92 5.46 0.47
C ASP A 49 -14.08 4.63 1.01
N ARG A 50 -14.66 5.11 2.10
CA ARG A 50 -15.80 4.48 2.74
C ARG A 50 -17.05 4.62 1.89
N ASP A 51 -17.28 5.81 1.35
CA ASP A 51 -18.54 6.20 0.73
C ASP A 51 -18.59 5.91 -0.79
N LEU A 52 -17.94 4.82 -1.23
CA LEU A 52 -17.91 4.44 -2.65
C LEU A 52 -19.30 4.15 -3.23
N PRO A 53 -19.57 4.53 -4.49
CA PRO A 53 -20.77 4.15 -5.21
C PRO A 53 -20.73 2.68 -5.64
N GLY A 54 -21.91 2.14 -5.93
CA GLY A 54 -22.07 0.72 -6.25
C GLY A 54 -21.90 -0.12 -4.98
N VAL A 55 -20.72 -0.73 -4.82
CA VAL A 55 -20.36 -1.46 -3.61
C VAL A 55 -19.73 -0.49 -2.60
N HIS A 56 -20.33 -0.38 -1.43
CA HIS A 56 -19.87 0.50 -0.37
C HIS A 56 -18.51 0.04 0.20
N GLY A 57 -17.65 0.96 0.64
CA GLY A 57 -16.29 0.63 1.13
C GLY A 57 -16.29 -0.36 2.31
N ASP A 58 -17.25 -0.25 3.23
CA ASP A 58 -17.43 -1.22 4.32
C ASP A 58 -17.65 -2.67 3.80
N GLU A 59 -18.32 -2.85 2.66
CA GLU A 59 -18.55 -4.16 2.03
C GLU A 59 -17.32 -4.65 1.25
N VAL A 60 -16.59 -3.74 0.59
CA VAL A 60 -15.29 -4.06 0.00
C VAL A 60 -14.32 -4.58 1.07
N CYS A 61 -14.24 -3.88 2.21
CA CYS A 61 -13.41 -4.28 3.35
C CYS A 61 -13.82 -5.65 3.92
N ARG A 62 -15.12 -5.90 4.07
CA ARG A 62 -15.62 -7.21 4.52
C ARG A 62 -15.24 -8.33 3.54
N THR A 63 -15.37 -8.07 2.24
CA THR A 63 -15.02 -9.03 1.19
C THR A 63 -13.53 -9.37 1.21
N VAL A 64 -12.66 -8.39 1.45
CA VAL A 64 -11.20 -8.59 1.64
C VAL A 64 -10.94 -9.61 2.76
N VAL A 65 -11.62 -9.46 3.90
CA VAL A 65 -11.48 -10.36 5.06
C VAL A 65 -12.06 -11.75 4.75
N GLU A 66 -13.27 -11.82 4.20
CA GLU A 66 -13.96 -13.08 3.88
C GLU A 66 -13.22 -13.92 2.84
N ARG A 67 -12.54 -13.27 1.89
CA ARG A 67 -11.71 -13.92 0.86
C ARG A 67 -10.27 -14.17 1.29
N GLU A 68 -9.92 -13.83 2.54
CA GLU A 68 -8.58 -13.96 3.10
C GLU A 68 -7.49 -13.27 2.26
N TRP A 69 -7.84 -12.15 1.60
CA TRP A 69 -6.87 -11.38 0.84
C TRP A 69 -5.88 -10.69 1.78
N LEU A 70 -4.59 -10.75 1.43
CA LEU A 70 -3.50 -10.27 2.29
C LEU A 70 -3.28 -8.75 2.25
N VAL A 71 -4.00 -8.06 1.37
CA VAL A 71 -3.94 -6.61 1.21
C VAL A 71 -4.32 -5.90 2.50
N ARG A 72 -3.56 -4.86 2.87
CA ARG A 72 -3.86 -4.05 4.05
C ARG A 72 -4.76 -2.89 3.70
N VAL A 73 -5.81 -2.67 4.49
CA VAL A 73 -6.83 -1.66 4.19
C VAL A 73 -6.61 -0.41 5.04
N LEU A 74 -6.33 0.71 4.37
CA LEU A 74 -6.42 2.07 4.94
C LEU A 74 -7.75 2.68 4.52
N MET A 75 -8.68 2.84 5.47
CA MET A 75 -9.97 3.44 5.18
C MET A 75 -9.90 4.97 5.26
N LEU A 76 -10.27 5.66 4.18
CA LEU A 76 -10.53 7.09 4.16
C LEU A 76 -11.98 7.33 4.61
N THR A 77 -12.22 8.28 5.50
CA THR A 77 -13.56 8.47 6.06
C THR A 77 -13.85 9.92 6.45
N ALA A 78 -15.06 10.41 6.22
CA ALA A 78 -15.49 11.70 6.77
C ALA A 78 -15.75 11.65 8.29
N ALA A 79 -15.76 10.45 8.89
CA ALA A 79 -16.09 10.27 10.29
C ALA A 79 -14.94 10.70 11.22
N ALA A 80 -15.05 11.91 11.77
CA ALA A 80 -14.10 12.43 12.75
C ALA A 80 -14.26 11.81 14.15
N ASP A 81 -15.42 11.24 14.48
CA ASP A 81 -15.66 10.72 15.83
C ASP A 81 -15.08 9.30 16.04
N VAL A 82 -14.63 9.03 17.26
CA VAL A 82 -13.96 7.77 17.61
C VAL A 82 -14.89 6.57 17.49
N ARG A 83 -16.21 6.73 17.70
CA ARG A 83 -17.16 5.60 17.70
C ARG A 83 -17.38 5.06 16.29
N SER A 84 -17.44 5.94 15.30
CA SER A 84 -17.52 5.55 13.88
C SER A 84 -16.26 4.80 13.41
N ARG A 85 -15.07 5.19 13.91
CA ARG A 85 -13.81 4.49 13.63
C ARG A 85 -13.70 3.14 14.32
N VAL A 86 -14.22 3.01 15.56
CA VAL A 86 -14.27 1.75 16.31
C VAL A 86 -15.26 0.75 15.71
N ALA A 87 -16.42 1.21 15.21
CA ALA A 87 -17.33 0.36 14.47
C ALA A 87 -16.67 -0.18 13.18
N GLY A 88 -15.93 0.68 12.47
CA GLY A 88 -15.15 0.28 11.31
C GLY A 88 -14.05 -0.74 11.62
N LEU A 89 -13.33 -0.61 12.74
CA LEU A 89 -12.29 -1.59 13.15
C LEU A 89 -12.83 -3.02 13.25
N SER A 90 -14.13 -3.18 13.52
CA SER A 90 -14.80 -4.48 13.56
C SER A 90 -15.03 -5.10 12.16
N LEU A 91 -14.92 -4.31 11.09
CA LEU A 91 -15.06 -4.75 9.70
C LEU A 91 -13.74 -5.27 9.09
N GLY A 92 -12.63 -5.12 9.84
CA GLY A 92 -11.32 -5.67 9.45
C GLY A 92 -10.39 -4.71 8.70
N ALA A 93 -10.64 -3.39 8.72
CA ALA A 93 -9.65 -2.44 8.23
C ALA A 93 -8.44 -2.35 9.19
N ASP A 94 -7.23 -2.21 8.63
CA ASP A 94 -5.99 -2.17 9.41
C ASP A 94 -5.68 -0.78 9.98
N ASP A 95 -6.14 0.29 9.33
CA ASP A 95 -5.99 1.69 9.80
C ASP A 95 -7.06 2.62 9.18
N TYR A 96 -7.19 3.82 9.74
CA TYR A 96 -8.15 4.85 9.34
C TYR A 96 -7.47 6.20 9.16
N LEU A 97 -7.90 6.95 8.14
CA LEU A 97 -7.47 8.32 7.89
C LEU A 97 -8.70 9.24 7.66
N PRO A 98 -9.02 10.15 8.59
CA PRO A 98 -10.17 11.04 8.42
C PRO A 98 -9.93 12.07 7.30
N LYS A 99 -10.97 12.39 6.53
CA LYS A 99 -11.02 13.51 5.58
C LYS A 99 -11.42 14.81 6.34
N PRO A 100 -10.77 15.97 6.10
CA PRO A 100 -9.59 16.15 5.25
C PRO A 100 -8.29 15.67 5.96
N PHE A 101 -7.33 15.20 5.17
CA PHE A 101 -6.02 14.73 5.66
C PHE A 101 -4.86 15.46 5.01
N ALA A 102 -3.71 15.46 5.69
CA ALA A 102 -2.45 15.86 5.08
C ALA A 102 -1.91 14.71 4.20
N PHE A 103 -1.40 15.04 3.02
CA PHE A 103 -0.82 14.03 2.11
C PHE A 103 0.36 13.29 2.76
N GLU A 104 1.19 13.99 3.53
CA GLU A 104 2.30 13.38 4.29
C GLU A 104 1.81 12.32 5.30
N GLU A 105 0.64 12.53 5.91
CA GLU A 105 0.04 11.56 6.83
C GLU A 105 -0.41 10.30 6.08
N LEU A 106 -1.05 10.46 4.91
CA LEU A 106 -1.44 9.34 4.05
C LEU A 106 -0.21 8.50 3.66
N VAL A 107 0.86 9.14 3.20
CA VAL A 107 2.11 8.47 2.80
C VAL A 107 2.71 7.70 3.98
N ALA A 108 2.77 8.32 5.17
CA ALA A 108 3.31 7.68 6.36
C ALA A 108 2.53 6.42 6.77
N ARG A 109 1.19 6.48 6.72
CA ARG A 109 0.31 5.35 7.04
C ARG A 109 0.39 4.23 6.00
N VAL A 110 0.36 4.57 4.71
CA VAL A 110 0.54 3.60 3.61
C VAL A 110 1.87 2.86 3.76
N HIS A 111 2.97 3.57 4.04
CA HIS A 111 4.25 2.93 4.29
C HIS A 111 4.24 2.04 5.54
N ALA A 112 3.58 2.46 6.62
CA ALA A 112 3.46 1.66 7.83
C ALA A 112 2.69 0.35 7.60
N LEU A 113 1.61 0.39 6.80
CA LEU A 113 0.83 -0.78 6.43
C LEU A 113 1.59 -1.71 5.47
N GLY A 114 2.24 -1.16 4.44
CA GLY A 114 3.03 -1.95 3.49
C GLY A 114 4.16 -2.76 4.16
N ARG A 115 4.77 -2.22 5.22
CA ARG A 115 5.77 -2.96 6.03
C ARG A 115 5.19 -4.15 6.80
N ARG A 116 3.88 -4.13 7.12
CA ARG A 116 3.17 -5.19 7.87
C ARG A 116 2.49 -6.20 6.95
N ALA A 117 2.15 -5.81 5.72
CA ALA A 117 1.52 -6.65 4.70
C ALA A 117 2.43 -7.81 4.28
N ARG A 118 3.74 -7.53 4.19
CA ARG A 118 4.76 -8.52 3.89
C ARG A 118 5.20 -9.18 5.20
N ARG A 119 5.42 -10.50 5.20
CA ARG A 119 6.24 -11.18 6.23
C ARG A 119 7.44 -10.25 6.48
N ALA A 120 7.67 -9.82 7.71
CA ALA A 120 8.69 -8.81 8.01
C ALA A 120 9.98 -9.17 7.26
N ASP A 121 10.29 -8.41 6.21
CA ASP A 121 11.54 -8.60 5.50
C ASP A 121 12.63 -8.39 6.55
N PRO A 122 13.66 -9.26 6.60
CA PRO A 122 14.79 -8.98 7.45
C PRO A 122 15.29 -7.56 7.14
N PRO A 123 15.67 -6.76 8.16
CA PRO A 123 16.07 -5.37 7.99
C PRO A 123 17.21 -5.19 6.97
N MET A 124 17.90 -6.28 6.66
CA MET A 124 18.93 -6.41 5.65
C MET A 124 18.55 -7.53 4.67
N LEU A 125 18.58 -7.25 3.37
CA LEU A 125 18.57 -8.28 2.33
C LEU A 125 20.01 -8.51 1.87
N GLU A 126 20.46 -9.76 1.85
CA GLU A 126 21.79 -10.11 1.39
C GLU A 126 21.78 -11.28 0.43
N ARG A 127 22.40 -11.10 -0.73
CA ARG A 127 22.61 -12.20 -1.68
C ARG A 127 23.83 -11.97 -2.54
N ALA A 128 24.65 -13.02 -2.67
CA ALA A 128 25.78 -13.05 -3.58
C ALA A 128 26.70 -11.83 -3.44
N GLY A 129 26.92 -11.33 -2.22
CA GLY A 129 27.74 -10.15 -1.93
C GLY A 129 27.01 -8.80 -2.06
N VAL A 130 25.77 -8.77 -2.54
CA VAL A 130 24.93 -7.56 -2.51
C VAL A 130 24.18 -7.50 -1.20
N ARG A 131 24.34 -6.40 -0.46
CA ARG A 131 23.67 -6.13 0.79
C ARG A 131 22.84 -4.85 0.66
N LEU A 132 21.54 -4.93 0.95
CA LEU A 132 20.60 -3.83 0.90
C LEU A 132 20.04 -3.58 2.31
N ASP A 133 20.31 -2.38 2.82
CA ASP A 133 19.82 -1.88 4.10
C ASP A 133 18.58 -1.03 3.87
N TRP A 134 17.44 -1.53 4.33
CA TRP A 134 16.14 -0.86 4.18
C TRP A 134 15.99 0.37 5.06
N ALA A 135 16.57 0.37 6.25
CA ALA A 135 16.42 1.44 7.22
C ALA A 135 17.18 2.70 6.78
N HIS A 136 18.38 2.51 6.23
CA HIS A 136 19.23 3.62 5.79
C HIS A 136 19.13 3.90 4.29
N ARG A 137 18.38 3.09 3.53
CA ARG A 137 18.31 3.13 2.05
C ARG A 137 19.70 3.08 1.42
N GLN A 138 20.53 2.14 1.86
CA GLN A 138 21.90 1.99 1.39
C GLN A 138 22.11 0.62 0.75
N VAL A 139 22.99 0.57 -0.25
CA VAL A 139 23.39 -0.66 -0.92
C VAL A 139 24.89 -0.81 -0.86
N PHE A 140 25.34 -2.04 -0.65
CA PHE A 140 26.74 -2.40 -0.64
C PHE A 140 26.98 -3.62 -1.53
N ARG A 141 28.09 -3.62 -2.27
CA ARG A 141 28.59 -4.78 -3.00
C ARG A 141 29.92 -5.19 -2.39
N ASP A 142 29.98 -6.40 -1.84
CA ASP A 142 31.16 -6.96 -1.19
C ASP A 142 31.74 -5.99 -0.14
N GLY A 143 30.86 -5.32 0.60
CA GLY A 143 31.19 -4.33 1.64
C GLY A 143 31.41 -2.90 1.14
N VAL A 144 31.48 -2.66 -0.17
CA VAL A 144 31.68 -1.32 -0.76
C VAL A 144 30.35 -0.64 -1.02
N TYR A 145 30.19 0.60 -0.56
CA TYR A 145 28.96 1.38 -0.78
C TYR A 145 28.72 1.63 -2.28
N VAL A 146 27.49 1.38 -2.73
CA VAL A 146 27.04 1.61 -4.10
C VAL A 146 25.92 2.65 -4.06
N PRO A 147 26.16 3.89 -4.53
CA PRO A 147 25.10 4.88 -4.61
C PRO A 147 24.11 4.49 -5.71
N LEU A 148 22.84 4.34 -5.36
CA LEU A 148 21.75 4.08 -6.30
C LEU A 148 20.73 5.22 -6.26
N ALA A 149 20.20 5.57 -7.43
CA ALA A 149 19.03 6.41 -7.52
C ALA A 149 17.81 5.70 -6.91
N ARG A 150 16.79 6.48 -6.52
CA ARG A 150 15.56 5.97 -5.88
C ARG A 150 14.90 4.82 -6.66
N LYS A 151 14.84 4.94 -7.99
CA LYS A 151 14.26 3.91 -8.88
C LYS A 151 15.11 2.64 -8.92
N GLU A 152 16.43 2.78 -9.01
CA GLU A 152 17.36 1.65 -9.05
C GLU A 152 17.35 0.88 -7.72
N PHE A 153 17.26 1.60 -6.60
CA PHE A 153 17.08 0.99 -5.28
C PHE A 153 15.80 0.16 -5.22
N GLY A 154 14.67 0.71 -5.70
CA GLY A 154 13.39 0.01 -5.74
C GLY A 154 13.45 -1.27 -6.58
N VAL A 155 14.04 -1.20 -7.78
CA VAL A 155 14.20 -2.38 -8.65
C VAL A 155 15.10 -3.43 -7.99
N LEU A 156 16.26 -3.04 -7.44
CA LEU A 156 17.17 -3.99 -6.79
C LEU A 156 16.53 -4.66 -5.58
N ALA A 157 15.75 -3.91 -4.80
CA ALA A 157 14.99 -4.45 -3.69
C ALA A 157 14.03 -5.55 -4.12
N GLU A 158 13.23 -5.32 -5.17
CA GLU A 158 12.29 -6.32 -5.68
C GLU A 158 13.03 -7.56 -6.22
N LEU A 159 14.16 -7.37 -6.90
CA LEU A 159 15.00 -8.48 -7.36
C LEU A 159 15.59 -9.32 -6.21
N LEU A 160 16.07 -8.67 -5.14
CA LEU A 160 16.60 -9.37 -3.96
C LEU A 160 15.49 -10.12 -3.22
N ARG A 161 14.30 -9.51 -3.10
CA ARG A 161 13.11 -10.14 -2.49
C ARG A 161 12.63 -11.37 -3.25
N ALA A 162 12.73 -11.37 -4.57
CA ALA A 162 12.31 -12.49 -5.40
C ALA A 162 13.14 -13.77 -5.15
N GLN A 163 14.28 -13.68 -4.46
CA GLN A 163 15.13 -14.83 -4.11
C GLN A 163 15.49 -15.72 -5.31
N GLY A 164 15.46 -15.16 -6.52
CA GLY A 164 15.83 -15.84 -7.77
C GLY A 164 14.63 -16.28 -8.59
N ALA A 165 13.40 -16.02 -8.12
CA ALA A 165 12.22 -16.03 -8.95
C ALA A 165 12.26 -14.86 -9.95
N VAL A 166 11.55 -15.02 -11.06
CA VAL A 166 11.40 -13.98 -12.08
C VAL A 166 10.51 -12.87 -11.54
N VAL A 167 10.92 -11.62 -11.72
CA VAL A 167 10.13 -10.42 -11.44
C VAL A 167 9.66 -9.86 -12.77
N SER A 168 8.35 -9.65 -12.93
CA SER A 168 7.72 -9.13 -14.16
C SER A 168 7.03 -7.80 -13.91
#